data_AF-A0A6P1F4I3-F1
#
_entry.id   AF-A0A6P1F4I3-F1
#
_cell.length_a   1.000
_cell.length_b   1.000
_cell.length_c   1.000
_cell.angle_alpha   90.00
_cell.angle_beta   90.00
_cell.angle_gamma   90.00
#
_symmetry.space_group_name_H-M   'P 1'
#
loop_
_entity.id
_entity.type
_entity.pdbx_description
1 polymer ?
#
loop_
_entity_poly.entity_id
_entity_poly.type
_entity_poly.pdbx_seq_one_letter_code
_entity_poly.pdbx_strand_id
1 'polypeptide(L)'
;MTDSGTADAGADAEAVRSEVRERGDRADVLARSAAPALLASAEELYAGHRAALRCPEAFAAGVSRGEARELVERSVRAEFAVAMTVSERDAAHELEVA
;
A
#
# COMPACT_ATOMS: atom_id res chain seq x y z
N MET A 1 14.23 -1.47 54.03
CA MET A 1 14.13 -0.22 53.26
C MET A 1 14.56 -0.49 51.83
N THR A 2 13.77 -1.27 51.08
CA THR A 2 13.93 -1.58 49.64
C THR A 2 12.63 -2.25 49.19
N ASP A 3 11.62 -1.47 48.84
CA ASP A 3 10.35 -1.96 48.28
C ASP A 3 9.71 -0.86 47.41
N SER A 4 9.90 0.40 47.83
CA SER A 4 9.39 1.59 47.12
C SER A 4 9.91 1.80 45.69
N GLY A 5 11.07 1.25 45.31
CA GLY A 5 11.65 1.44 43.97
C GLY A 5 11.16 0.43 42.91
N THR A 6 10.71 -0.75 43.33
CA THR A 6 10.22 -1.79 42.41
C THR A 6 8.75 -1.55 42.05
N ALA A 7 7.96 -1.01 42.98
CA ALA A 7 6.57 -0.62 42.75
C ALA A 7 6.45 0.58 41.79
N ASP A 8 7.36 1.57 41.91
CA ASP A 8 7.43 2.76 41.06
C ASP A 8 7.78 2.40 39.60
N ALA A 9 8.83 1.59 39.41
CA ALA A 9 9.20 1.06 38.09
C ALA A 9 8.10 0.17 37.48
N GLY A 10 7.34 -0.56 38.31
CA GLY A 10 6.20 -1.36 37.87
C GLY A 10 5.01 -0.51 37.39
N ALA A 11 4.74 0.60 38.07
CA ALA A 11 3.70 1.56 37.70
C ALA A 11 4.07 2.30 36.41
N ASP A 12 5.32 2.74 36.28
CA ASP A 12 5.85 3.36 35.05
C ASP A 12 5.75 2.41 33.85
N ALA A 13 6.09 1.14 34.04
CA ALA A 13 6.00 0.14 32.98
C ALA A 13 4.55 -0.11 32.54
N GLU A 14 3.58 -0.06 33.46
CA GLU A 14 2.15 -0.18 33.08
C GLU A 14 1.64 1.07 32.38
N ALA A 15 2.04 2.25 32.82
CA ALA A 15 1.71 3.51 32.16
C ALA A 15 2.21 3.51 30.70
N VAL A 16 3.47 3.12 30.47
CA VAL A 16 4.04 2.99 29.13
C VAL A 16 3.27 1.97 28.28
N ARG A 17 2.91 0.80 28.84
CA ARG A 17 2.12 -0.20 28.12
C ARG A 17 0.73 0.33 27.73
N SER A 18 0.08 1.10 28.62
CA SER A 18 -1.22 1.72 28.32
C SER A 18 -1.10 2.73 27.19
N GLU A 19 -0.07 3.58 27.24
CA GLU A 19 0.19 4.60 26.23
C GLU A 19 0.47 3.98 24.84
N VAL A 20 1.21 2.87 24.80
CA VAL A 20 1.45 2.10 23.57
C VAL A 20 0.14 1.54 23.00
N ARG A 21 -0.72 0.95 23.84
CA ARG A 21 -2.02 0.43 23.41
C ARG A 21 -2.91 1.53 22.84
N GLU A 22 -3.05 2.65 23.53
CA GLU A 22 -3.84 3.78 23.04
C GLU A 22 -3.33 4.32 21.70
N ARG A 23 -2.00 4.36 21.51
CA ARG A 23 -1.44 4.72 20.21
C ARG A 23 -1.77 3.71 19.12
N GLY A 24 -1.71 2.41 19.43
CA GLY A 24 -2.13 1.35 18.53
C GLY A 24 -3.60 1.49 18.12
N ASP A 25 -4.50 1.68 19.08
CA ASP A 25 -5.93 1.86 18.82
C ASP A 25 -6.21 3.08 17.94
N ARG A 26 -5.51 4.20 18.19
CA ARG A 26 -5.61 5.39 17.34
C ARG A 26 -5.10 5.13 15.93
N ALA A 27 -3.98 4.41 15.78
CA ALA A 27 -3.46 4.05 14.47
C ALA A 27 -4.45 3.17 13.68
N ASP A 28 -5.08 2.19 14.33
CA ASP A 28 -6.08 1.32 13.71
C ASP A 28 -7.33 2.09 13.25
N VAL A 29 -7.79 3.05 14.05
CA VAL A 29 -8.92 3.92 13.66
C VAL A 29 -8.56 4.73 12.43
N LEU A 30 -7.36 5.31 12.39
CA LEU A 30 -6.89 6.07 11.23
C LEU A 30 -6.79 5.19 9.99
N ALA A 31 -6.21 3.98 10.09
CA ALA A 31 -6.11 3.04 8.99
C ALA A 31 -7.49 2.65 8.44
N ARG A 32 -8.44 2.31 9.33
CA ARG A 32 -9.83 2.01 8.94
C ARG A 32 -10.53 3.20 8.27
N SER A 33 -10.24 4.42 8.72
CA SER A 33 -10.80 5.63 8.10
C SER A 33 -10.24 5.91 6.71
N ALA A 34 -8.98 5.53 6.45
CA ALA A 34 -8.32 5.69 5.15
C ALA A 34 -8.69 4.59 4.16
N ALA A 35 -9.09 3.40 4.64
CA ALA A 35 -9.34 2.23 3.81
C ALA A 35 -10.30 2.45 2.63
N PRO A 36 -11.43 3.19 2.74
CA PRO A 36 -12.30 3.44 1.59
C PRO A 36 -11.64 4.29 0.49
N ALA A 37 -10.83 5.28 0.86
CA ALA A 37 -10.12 6.12 -0.11
C ALA A 37 -9.00 5.33 -0.80
N LEU A 38 -8.30 4.47 -0.05
CA LEU A 38 -7.29 3.57 -0.59
C LEU A 38 -7.92 2.55 -1.57
N LEU A 39 -9.08 1.99 -1.22
CA LEU A 39 -9.81 1.08 -2.10
C LEU A 39 -10.23 1.78 -3.40
N ALA A 40 -10.83 2.97 -3.32
CA ALA A 40 -11.24 3.73 -4.50
C ALA A 40 -10.04 4.05 -5.41
N SER A 41 -8.89 4.38 -4.82
CA SER A 41 -7.65 4.57 -5.58
C SER A 41 -7.22 3.29 -6.29
N ALA A 42 -7.27 2.12 -5.63
CA ALA A 42 -6.91 0.84 -6.23
C ALA A 42 -7.85 0.47 -7.39
N GLU A 43 -9.16 0.73 -7.24
CA GLU A 43 -10.16 0.50 -8.29
C GLU A 43 -9.86 1.32 -9.57
N GLU A 44 -9.50 2.61 -9.42
CA GLU A 44 -9.13 3.46 -10.55
C GLU A 44 -7.83 3.00 -11.24
N LEU A 45 -6.84 2.56 -10.46
CA LEU A 45 -5.61 1.95 -11.01
C LEU A 45 -5.96 0.69 -11.83
N TYR A 46 -6.76 -0.21 -11.27
CA TYR A 46 -7.17 -1.42 -11.99
C TYR A 46 -7.97 -1.09 -13.26
N ALA A 47 -8.88 -0.12 -13.19
CA ALA A 47 -9.65 0.33 -14.35
C ALA A 47 -8.75 0.89 -15.46
N GLY A 48 -7.75 1.69 -15.11
CA GLY A 48 -6.73 2.22 -16.04
C GLY A 48 -5.90 1.10 -16.69
N HIS A 49 -5.42 0.14 -15.90
CA HIS A 49 -4.71 -1.04 -16.40
C HIS A 49 -5.54 -1.84 -17.42
N ARG A 50 -6.79 -2.14 -17.06
CA ARG A 50 -7.75 -2.83 -17.95
C ARG A 50 -8.03 -2.03 -19.22
N ALA A 51 -8.04 -0.70 -19.14
CA ALA A 51 -8.22 0.15 -20.31
C ALA A 51 -7.04 0.09 -21.27
N ALA A 52 -5.82 0.18 -20.76
CA ALA A 52 -4.60 0.06 -21.57
C ALA A 52 -4.52 -1.29 -22.29
N LEU A 53 -4.86 -2.39 -21.60
CA LEU A 53 -4.85 -3.73 -22.18
C LEU A 53 -5.89 -3.98 -23.28
N ARG A 54 -6.92 -3.14 -23.43
CA ARG A 54 -7.89 -3.26 -24.54
C ARG A 54 -7.30 -2.86 -25.89
N CYS A 55 -6.30 -1.98 -25.90
CA CYS A 55 -5.60 -1.57 -27.11
C CYS A 55 -4.10 -1.36 -26.83
N PRO A 56 -3.36 -2.45 -26.58
CA PRO A 56 -1.93 -2.34 -26.27
C PRO A 56 -1.13 -1.67 -27.39
N GLU A 57 -1.59 -1.83 -28.64
CA GLU A 57 -0.93 -1.28 -29.83
C GLU A 57 -0.98 0.26 -29.87
N ALA A 58 -1.90 0.90 -29.15
CA ALA A 58 -1.93 2.36 -29.00
C ALA A 58 -0.72 2.91 -28.21
N PHE A 59 -0.09 2.06 -27.41
CA PHE A 59 1.03 2.41 -26.54
C PHE A 59 2.36 1.77 -27.01
N ALA A 60 2.28 0.76 -27.88
CA ALA A 60 3.41 -0.01 -28.39
C ALA A 60 3.23 -0.33 -29.88
N ALA A 61 3.25 0.71 -30.71
CA ALA A 61 3.14 0.56 -32.16
C ALA A 61 4.40 -0.10 -32.76
N GLY A 62 4.23 -0.92 -33.79
CA GLY A 62 5.34 -1.52 -34.56
C GLY A 62 5.94 -2.82 -34.00
N VAL A 63 5.35 -3.39 -32.94
CA VAL A 63 5.74 -4.69 -32.36
C VAL A 63 4.58 -5.69 -32.42
N SER A 64 4.86 -6.97 -32.20
CA SER A 64 3.81 -8.00 -32.17
C SER A 64 2.84 -7.74 -31.00
N ARG A 65 1.61 -8.26 -31.09
CA ARG A 65 0.60 -8.10 -30.04
C ARG A 65 1.06 -8.61 -28.66
N GLY A 66 1.88 -9.66 -28.63
CA GLY A 66 2.47 -10.18 -27.39
C GLY A 66 3.50 -9.21 -26.79
N GLU A 67 4.39 -8.69 -27.61
CA GLU A 67 5.39 -7.68 -27.20
C GLU A 67 4.72 -6.37 -26.78
N ALA A 68 3.69 -5.94 -27.50
CA ALA A 68 2.89 -4.77 -27.14
C ALA A 68 2.24 -4.92 -25.78
N ARG A 69 1.67 -6.11 -25.50
CA ARG A 69 1.06 -6.42 -24.22
C ARG A 69 2.07 -6.39 -23.08
N GLU A 70 3.22 -7.05 -23.24
CA GLU A 70 4.27 -7.07 -22.21
C GLU A 70 4.82 -5.66 -21.94
N LEU A 71 5.00 -4.85 -22.99
CA LEU A 71 5.48 -3.48 -22.87
C LEU A 71 4.47 -2.60 -22.12
N VAL A 72 3.18 -2.73 -22.43
CA VAL A 72 2.09 -2.03 -21.73
C VAL A 72 1.98 -2.46 -20.28
N GLU A 73 2.04 -3.76 -20.00
CA GLU A 73 2.01 -4.27 -18.62
C GLU A 73 3.18 -3.72 -17.79
N ARG A 74 4.37 -3.57 -18.38
CA ARG A 74 5.54 -2.96 -17.72
C ARG A 74 5.38 -1.45 -17.53
N SER A 75 4.87 -0.74 -18.54
CA SER A 75 4.62 0.70 -18.48
C SER A 75 3.59 1.07 -17.42
N VAL A 76 2.49 0.31 -17.32
CA VAL A 76 1.46 0.52 -16.29
C VAL A 76 2.01 0.29 -14.88
N ARG A 77 2.79 -0.78 -14.68
CA ARG A 77 3.46 -1.02 -13.39
C ARG A 77 4.40 0.11 -13.00
N ALA A 78 5.14 0.66 -13.95
CA ALA A 78 6.02 1.80 -13.73
C ALA A 78 5.25 3.08 -13.37
N GLU A 79 4.13 3.36 -14.07
CA GLU A 79 3.28 4.52 -13.77
C GLU A 79 2.67 4.44 -12.35
N PHE A 80 2.25 3.24 -11.93
CA PHE A 80 1.69 3.04 -10.59
C PHE A 80 2.75 3.13 -9.50
N ALA A 81 3.95 2.63 -9.74
CA ALA A 81 5.08 2.81 -8.83
C ALA A 81 5.33 4.30 -8.54
N VAL A 82 5.28 5.14 -9.59
CA VAL A 82 5.41 6.60 -9.45
C VAL A 82 4.24 7.20 -8.69
N ALA A 83 3.00 6.88 -9.07
CA ALA A 83 1.80 7.45 -8.44
C ALA A 83 1.69 7.09 -6.94
N MET A 84 2.07 5.86 -6.57
CA MET A 84 2.02 5.36 -5.20
C MET A 84 3.30 5.67 -4.40
N THR A 85 4.35 6.20 -5.03
CA THR A 85 5.66 6.44 -4.41
C THR A 85 6.29 5.16 -3.83
N VAL A 86 6.15 4.04 -4.53
CA VAL A 86 6.69 2.72 -4.15
C VAL A 86 7.61 2.17 -5.22
N SER A 87 8.24 1.02 -4.97
CA SER A 87 9.01 0.33 -6.02
C SER A 87 8.09 -0.31 -7.05
N GLU A 88 8.56 -0.51 -8.29
CA GLU A 88 7.82 -1.26 -9.31
C GLU A 88 7.45 -2.68 -8.84
N ARG A 89 8.31 -3.28 -8.00
CA ARG A 89 8.07 -4.60 -7.40
C ARG A 89 6.85 -4.57 -6.46
N ASP A 90 6.74 -3.54 -5.63
CA ASP A 90 5.61 -3.41 -4.71
C ASP A 90 4.32 -3.12 -5.49
N ALA A 91 4.39 -2.24 -6.50
CA ALA A 91 3.25 -1.96 -7.38
C ALA A 91 2.78 -3.21 -8.15
N ALA A 92 3.71 -4.06 -8.58
CA ALA A 92 3.39 -5.34 -9.21
C ALA A 92 2.68 -6.29 -8.24
N HIS A 93 3.17 -6.37 -7.00
CA HIS A 93 2.57 -7.22 -5.97
C HIS A 93 1.14 -6.80 -5.67
N GLU A 94 0.88 -5.50 -5.50
CA GLU A 94 -0.47 -4.96 -5.26
C GLU A 94 -1.44 -5.31 -6.40
N LEU A 95 -0.98 -5.29 -7.65
CA LEU A 95 -1.81 -5.67 -8.81
C LEU A 95 -2.14 -7.17 -8.89
N GLU A 96 -1.30 -8.03 -8.30
CA GLU A 96 -1.50 -9.48 -8.28
C GLU A 96 -2.46 -9.93 -7.17
N VAL A 97 -2.53 -9.16 -6.08
CA VAL A 97 -3.37 -9.48 -4.90
C VAL A 97 -4.70 -8.74 -4.87
N ALA A 98 -4.91 -7.76 -5.76
CA ALA A 98 -6.17 -7.05 -6.00
C ALA A 98 -7.16 -7.88 -6.85
#